data_AF-A0A4Y8KQ28-F1
#
_entry.id   AF-A0A4Y8KQ28-F1
#
_cell.length_a   1.000
_cell.length_b   1.000
_cell.length_c   1.000
_cell.angle_alpha   90.00
_cell.angle_beta   90.00
_cell.angle_gamma   90.00
#
_symmetry.space_group_name_H-M   'P 1'
#
loop_
_entity.id
_entity.type
_entity.pdbx_description
1 polymer ?
#
loop_
_entity_poly.entity_id
_entity_poly.type
_entity_poly.pdbx_seq_one_letter_code
_entity_poly.pdbx_strand_id
1 'polypeptide(L)'
;MIQFTPDIPMLIWLAVTVILPILVGLVTTRETSPARKAIFLSVLAFAAGILTNLLASITAGMPYDLFAGLVQGLATFLIAVAAYFGLWKPTGVASAAQAVGTGKHAA
;
A
#
# COMPACT_ATOMS: atom_id res chain seq x y z
N MET A 1 16.65 14.21 -33.41
CA MET A 1 16.81 15.26 -32.37
C MET A 1 16.58 14.61 -31.02
N ILE A 2 17.51 14.74 -30.08
CA ILE A 2 17.34 14.24 -28.70
C ILE A 2 16.68 15.36 -27.90
N GLN A 3 15.53 15.10 -27.29
CA GLN A 3 14.79 16.07 -26.49
C GLN A 3 14.79 15.63 -25.03
N PHE A 4 15.14 16.54 -24.13
CA PHE A 4 15.06 16.32 -22.68
C PHE A 4 13.83 17.05 -22.15
N THR A 5 12.74 16.31 -21.96
CA THR A 5 11.51 16.82 -21.36
C THR A 5 11.23 16.02 -20.08
N PRO A 6 11.13 16.66 -18.91
CA PRO A 6 10.77 15.98 -17.68
C PRO A 6 9.33 15.45 -17.79
N ASP A 7 9.20 14.12 -17.83
CA ASP A 7 7.92 13.42 -17.92
C ASP A 7 7.49 12.97 -16.53
N ILE A 8 6.47 13.64 -15.97
CA ILE A 8 5.95 13.37 -14.62
C ILE A 8 5.50 11.90 -14.44
N PRO A 9 4.73 11.29 -15.37
CA PRO A 9 4.41 9.86 -15.32
C PRO A 9 5.66 8.97 -15.21
N MET A 10 6.69 9.23 -16.01
CA MET A 10 7.95 8.47 -15.95
C MET A 10 8.69 8.67 -14.62
N LEU A 11 8.66 9.87 -14.03
CA LEU A 11 9.21 10.12 -12.69
C LEU A 11 8.45 9.37 -11.59
N ILE A 12 7.11 9.32 -11.67
CA ILE A 12 6.29 8.53 -10.74
C ILE A 12 6.56 7.04 -10.90
N TRP A 13 6.66 6.56 -12.15
CA TRP A 13 7.01 5.17 -12.45
C TRP A 13 8.38 4.78 -11.85
N LEU A 14 9.38 5.64 -12.00
CA LEU A 14 10.70 5.46 -11.39
C LEU A 14 10.60 5.40 -9.85
N ALA A 15 9.79 6.28 -9.25
CA ALA A 15 9.59 6.28 -7.81
C ALA A 15 8.95 4.98 -7.31
N VAL A 16 7.94 4.46 -8.02
CA VAL A 16 7.23 3.22 -7.67
C VAL A 16 8.09 1.98 -7.85
N THR A 17 8.83 1.90 -8.96
CA THR A 17 9.53 0.67 -9.34
C THR A 17 10.94 0.55 -8.77
N VAL A 18 11.58 1.67 -8.45
CA VAL A 18 12.98 1.69 -7.99
C VAL A 18 13.11 2.32 -6.60
N ILE A 19 12.66 3.56 -6.43
CA ILE A 19 12.92 4.32 -5.19
C ILE A 19 12.21 3.67 -3.99
N LEU A 20 10.93 3.33 -4.13
CA LEU A 20 10.15 2.73 -3.05
C LEU A 20 10.72 1.37 -2.58
N PRO A 21 11.04 0.42 -3.48
CA PRO A 21 11.72 -0.82 -3.08
C PRO A 21 13.06 -0.60 -2.36
N ILE A 22 13.86 0.40 -2.78
CA ILE A 22 15.11 0.75 -2.10
C ILE A 22 14.82 1.25 -0.68
N LEU A 23 13.83 2.12 -0.50
CA LEU A 23 13.43 2.61 0.82
C LEU A 23 12.93 1.47 1.73
N VAL A 24 12.16 0.53 1.17
CA VAL A 24 11.74 -0.69 1.89
C VAL A 24 12.94 -1.52 2.30
N GLY A 25 13.89 -1.76 1.39
CA GLY A 25 15.17 -2.43 1.68
C GLY A 25 15.98 -1.72 2.77
N LEU A 26 16.03 -0.39 2.74
CA LEU A 26 16.72 0.41 3.74
C LEU A 26 16.07 0.29 5.12
N VAL A 27 14.74 0.45 5.20
CA VAL A 27 13.99 0.30 6.45
C VAL A 27 14.15 -1.11 7.00
N THR A 28 14.07 -2.13 6.13
CA THR A 28 14.17 -3.51 6.58
C THR A 28 15.55 -3.90 7.10
N THR A 29 16.62 -3.26 6.62
CA THR A 29 18.00 -3.53 7.01
C THR A 29 18.50 -2.67 8.17
N ARG A 30 18.06 -1.41 8.27
CA ARG A 30 18.55 -0.45 9.28
C ARG A 30 17.70 -0.37 10.53
N GLU A 31 16.38 -0.63 10.45
CA GLU A 31 15.52 -0.56 11.62
C GLU A 31 15.52 -1.88 12.41
N THR A 32 16.04 -1.80 13.63
CA THR A 32 16.14 -2.93 14.57
C THR A 32 14.90 -3.07 15.45
N SER A 33 14.15 -1.98 15.67
CA SER A 33 12.89 -2.02 16.41
C SER A 33 11.76 -2.59 15.54
N PRO A 34 11.13 -3.71 15.93
CA PRO A 34 10.03 -4.30 15.16
C PRO A 34 8.86 -3.33 14.99
N ALA A 35 8.50 -2.58 16.04
CA ALA A 35 7.39 -1.64 16.00
C ALA A 35 7.65 -0.46 15.04
N ARG A 36 8.85 0.13 15.06
CA ARG A 36 9.20 1.24 14.16
C ARG A 36 9.27 0.77 12.71
N LYS A 37 9.88 -0.40 12.49
CA LYS A 37 9.91 -1.05 11.17
C LYS A 37 8.50 -1.27 10.63
N ALA A 38 7.56 -1.74 11.44
CA ALA A 38 6.16 -1.89 11.05
C ALA A 38 5.55 -0.59 10.53
N ILE A 39 5.70 0.49 11.29
CA ILE A 39 5.13 1.79 10.98
C ILE A 39 5.74 2.33 9.69
N PHE A 40 7.07 2.33 9.58
CA PHE A 40 7.75 2.82 8.37
C PHE A 40 7.39 2.01 7.13
N LEU A 41 7.34 0.68 7.22
CA LEU A 41 6.92 -0.16 6.10
C LEU A 41 5.46 0.08 5.73
N SER A 42 4.59 0.30 6.71
CA SER A 42 3.19 0.62 6.45
C SER A 42 3.03 1.97 5.76
N VAL A 43 3.79 2.99 6.19
CA VAL A 43 3.83 4.31 5.52
C VAL A 43 4.36 4.20 4.09
N LEU A 44 5.39 3.38 3.87
CA LEU A 44 5.91 3.14 2.52
C LEU A 44 4.89 2.40 1.64
N ALA A 45 4.16 1.42 2.19
CA ALA A 45 3.08 0.74 1.50
C ALA A 45 1.92 1.69 1.15
N PHE A 46 1.58 2.61 2.05
CA PHE A 46 0.61 3.67 1.80
C PHE A 46 1.03 4.56 0.62
N ALA A 47 2.25 5.08 0.66
CA ALA A 47 2.81 5.90 -0.41
C ALA A 47 2.84 5.14 -1.75
N ALA A 48 3.22 3.86 -1.72
CA ALA A 48 3.23 2.99 -2.90
C ALA A 48 1.82 2.84 -3.50
N GLY A 49 0.80 2.63 -2.67
CA GLY A 49 -0.59 2.53 -3.11
C GLY A 49 -1.08 3.81 -3.80
N ILE A 50 -0.82 4.98 -3.21
CA ILE A 50 -1.20 6.27 -3.80
C ILE A 50 -0.49 6.50 -5.12
N LEU A 51 0.84 6.34 -5.17
CA LEU A 51 1.62 6.59 -6.38
C LEU A 51 1.26 5.61 -7.50
N THR A 52 0.97 4.35 -7.17
CA THR A 52 0.52 3.35 -8.15
C THR A 52 -0.85 3.70 -8.72
N ASN A 53 -1.81 4.08 -7.88
CA ASN A 53 -3.13 4.50 -8.33
C ASN A 53 -3.07 5.79 -9.16
N LEU A 54 -2.25 6.77 -8.75
CA LEU A 54 -2.02 7.99 -9.51
C LEU A 54 -1.43 7.69 -10.88
N LEU A 55 -0.39 6.84 -10.94
CA LEU A 55 0.22 6.42 -12.19
C LEU A 55 -0.78 5.69 -13.09
N ALA A 56 -1.63 4.83 -12.53
CA ALA A 56 -2.68 4.14 -13.26
C ALA A 56 -3.71 5.10 -13.85
N SER A 57 -4.18 6.09 -13.07
CA SER A 57 -5.12 7.12 -13.56
C SER A 57 -4.51 7.97 -14.68
N ILE A 58 -3.26 8.40 -14.52
CA ILE A 58 -2.51 9.14 -15.55
C ILE A 58 -2.39 8.31 -16.83
N THR A 59 -1.99 7.04 -16.71
CA THR A 59 -1.81 6.14 -17.86
C THR A 59 -3.14 5.82 -18.55
N ALA A 60 -4.24 5.76 -17.80
CA ALA A 60 -5.58 5.55 -18.32
C ALA A 60 -6.22 6.83 -18.89
N GLY A 61 -5.57 8.00 -18.78
CA GLY A 61 -6.13 9.29 -19.20
C GLY A 61 -7.34 9.73 -18.38
N MET A 62 -7.51 9.19 -17.17
CA MET A 62 -8.65 9.45 -16.29
C MET A 62 -8.25 10.44 -15.18
N PRO A 63 -9.17 11.32 -14.73
CA PRO A 63 -8.91 12.17 -13.59
C PRO A 63 -8.69 11.30 -12.33
N TYR A 64 -7.66 11.65 -11.56
CA TYR A 64 -7.39 10.99 -10.29
C TYR A 64 -8.24 11.60 -9.17
N ASP A 65 -9.10 10.77 -8.55
CA ASP A 65 -9.80 11.14 -7.33
C ASP A 65 -8.86 10.97 -6.12
N LEU A 66 -8.34 12.10 -5.64
CA LEU A 66 -7.44 12.15 -4.50
C LEU A 66 -8.10 11.64 -3.21
N PHE A 67 -9.39 11.89 -3.01
CA PHE A 67 -10.09 11.46 -1.80
C PHE A 67 -10.21 9.94 -1.79
N ALA A 68 -10.66 9.35 -2.90
CA ALA A 68 -10.72 7.89 -3.04
C ALA A 68 -9.33 7.25 -2.86
N GLY A 69 -8.29 7.87 -3.43
CA GLY A 69 -6.92 7.42 -3.29
C GLY A 69 -6.40 7.47 -1.84
N LEU A 70 -6.68 8.54 -1.12
CA LEU A 70 -6.32 8.69 0.30
C LEU A 70 -7.06 7.68 1.18
N VAL A 71 -8.36 7.47 0.95
CA VAL A 71 -9.16 6.48 1.71
C VAL A 71 -8.65 5.06 1.46
N GLN A 72 -8.38 4.70 0.20
CA GLN A 72 -7.82 3.39 -0.14
C GLN A 72 -6.44 3.19 0.47
N GLY A 73 -5.55 4.17 0.32
CA GLY A 73 -4.24 4.12 0.94
C GLY A 73 -4.35 3.96 2.46
N LEU A 74 -5.18 4.75 3.12
CA LEU A 74 -5.34 4.68 4.57
C LEU A 74 -5.85 3.30 4.99
N ALA A 75 -6.79 2.71 4.25
CA ALA A 75 -7.23 1.34 4.48
C ALA A 75 -6.07 0.34 4.34
N THR A 76 -5.24 0.45 3.29
CA THR A 76 -4.03 -0.38 3.11
C THR A 76 -3.05 -0.22 4.27
N PHE A 77 -2.81 1.02 4.73
CA PHE A 77 -1.97 1.30 5.88
C PHE A 77 -2.49 0.61 7.15
N LEU A 78 -3.77 0.78 7.46
CA LEU A 78 -4.39 0.20 8.64
C LEU A 78 -4.35 -1.33 8.59
N ILE A 79 -4.63 -1.94 7.44
CA ILE A 79 -4.51 -3.40 7.25
C ILE A 79 -3.07 -3.85 7.46
N ALA A 80 -2.09 -3.16 6.88
CA ALA A 80 -0.67 -3.51 7.00
C ALA A 80 -0.18 -3.43 8.46
N VAL A 81 -0.50 -2.34 9.17
CA VAL A 81 -0.19 -2.16 10.60
C VAL A 81 -0.84 -3.27 11.41
N ALA A 82 -2.13 -3.52 11.16
CA ALA A 82 -2.90 -4.43 11.99
C ALA A 82 -2.58 -5.91 11.72
N ALA A 83 -2.16 -6.25 10.49
CA ALA A 83 -1.54 -7.53 10.17
C ALA A 83 -0.18 -7.70 10.87
N TYR A 84 0.66 -6.65 10.87
CA TYR A 84 1.98 -6.71 11.49
C TYR A 84 1.92 -6.90 13.01
N PHE A 85 1.09 -6.11 13.71
CA PHE A 85 0.94 -6.20 15.15
C PHE A 85 0.00 -7.34 15.59
N GLY A 86 -0.59 -8.08 14.64
CA GLY A 86 -1.55 -9.14 14.95
C GLY A 86 -2.82 -8.64 15.65
N LEU A 87 -3.16 -7.35 15.50
CA LEU A 87 -4.34 -6.70 16.11
C LEU A 87 -5.67 -7.39 15.72
N TRP A 88 -5.66 -8.18 14.66
CA TRP A 88 -6.83 -8.92 14.16
C TRP A 88 -7.09 -10.22 14.93
N LYS A 89 -6.08 -10.76 15.65
CA LYS A 89 -6.22 -11.98 16.45
C LYS A 89 -7.15 -11.81 17.66
N PRO A 90 -7.00 -10.79 18.52
CA PRO A 90 -7.88 -10.61 19.67
C PRO A 90 -9.26 -10.02 19.33
N THR A 91 -9.41 -9.38 18.17
CA THR A 91 -10.67 -8.70 17.79
C THR A 91 -11.70 -9.63 17.17
N GLY A 92 -11.35 -10.89 16.86
CA GLY A 92 -12.28 -11.88 16.30
C GLY A 92 -12.76 -11.58 14.87
N VAL A 93 -12.28 -10.50 14.24
CA VAL A 93 -12.70 -10.04 12.91
C VAL A 93 -12.45 -11.11 11.84
N ALA A 94 -11.30 -11.79 11.89
CA ALA A 94 -10.98 -12.86 10.97
C ALA A 94 -11.95 -14.06 11.10
N SER A 95 -12.27 -14.46 12.33
CA SER A 95 -13.23 -15.53 12.61
C SER A 95 -14.65 -15.16 12.19
N ALA A 96 -15.07 -13.91 12.43
CA ALA A 96 -16.38 -13.40 12.01
C ALA A 96 -16.51 -13.34 10.48
N ALA A 97 -15.47 -12.87 9.78
CA ALA A 97 -15.47 -12.85 8.31
C ALA A 97 -15.51 -14.26 7.71
N GLN A 98 -14.78 -15.22 8.30
CA GLN A 98 -14.80 -16.62 7.86
C GLN A 98 -16.17 -17.29 8.06
N ALA A 99 -16.90 -16.93 9.12
CA ALA A 99 -18.22 -17.49 9.42
C ALA A 99 -19.30 -17.10 8.38
N VAL A 100 -19.12 -15.99 7.65
CA VAL A 100 -20.08 -15.53 6.63
C VAL A 100 -20.06 -16.42 5.37
N GLY A 101 -18.99 -17.20 5.14
CA GLY A 101 -18.84 -18.05 3.95
C GLY A 101 -19.13 -19.54 4.14
N THR A 102 -19.18 -20.05 5.38
CA THR A 102 -19.33 -21.49 5.67
C THR A 102 -20.78 -21.96 5.84
N GLY A 103 -21.76 -21.06 5.79
CA GLY A 103 -23.16 -21.35 6.12
C GLY A 103 -24.02 -22.04 5.04
N LYS A 104 -23.50 -22.40 3.86
CA LYS A 104 -24.36 -22.87 2.74
C LYS A 104 -23.94 -24.14 1.98
N HIS A 105 -23.01 -24.95 2.50
CA HIS A 105 -22.68 -26.27 1.93
C HIS A 105 -22.57 -27.37 2.98
N ALA A 106 -23.50 -27.41 3.92
CA ALA A 106 -23.68 -28.52 4.86
C ALA A 106 -25.16 -28.88 4.96
N ALA A 107 -25.75 -29.34 3.86
CA ALA A 107 -27.01 -30.08 3.81
C ALA A 107 -27.08 -30.81 2.46
#